data_AF-F8PQZ6-F1
#
_entry.id   AF-F8PQZ6-F1
#
_cell.length_a   1.000
_cell.length_b   1.000
_cell.length_c   1.000
_cell.angle_alpha   90.00
_cell.angle_beta   90.00
_cell.angle_gamma   90.00
#
_symmetry.space_group_name_H-M   'P 1'
#
loop_
_entity.id
_entity.type
_entity.pdbx_description
1 polymer ?
#
loop_
_entity_poly.entity_id
_entity_poly.type
_entity_poly.pdbx_seq_one_letter_code
_entity_poly.pdbx_strand_id
1 'polypeptide(L)'
;LINSGATNDFMDAKFAIKHRYPLNKLEVPITCKNVDGTVSNGRKITHYTYQRVEVGGRNTICKFLITSLGGEDILLGYPWLHKVNPTIDW
;
A
#
# COMPACT_ATOMS: atom_id res chain seq x y z
N LEU A 1 6.34 6.79 0.71
CA LEU A 1 5.76 7.49 1.88
C LEU A 1 5.41 6.56 3.06
N ILE A 2 5.55 7.02 4.32
CA ILE A 2 4.96 6.39 5.52
C ILE A 2 3.80 7.28 6.00
N ASN A 3 2.61 6.71 6.21
CA ASN A 3 1.42 7.46 6.62
C ASN A 3 0.59 6.67 7.65
N SER A 4 0.69 7.04 8.93
CA SER A 4 -0.05 6.39 10.03
C SER A 4 -1.58 6.53 9.93
N GLY A 5 -2.08 7.51 9.18
CA GLY A 5 -3.50 7.68 8.90
C GLY A 5 -4.05 6.74 7.84
N ALA A 6 -3.20 5.97 7.14
CA ALA A 6 -3.64 5.01 6.14
C ALA A 6 -3.97 3.66 6.77
N THR A 7 -5.16 3.14 6.50
CA THR A 7 -5.65 1.86 7.06
C THR A 7 -4.94 0.63 6.46
N ASN A 8 -4.33 0.77 5.29
CA ASN A 8 -3.66 -0.31 4.56
C ASN A 8 -2.33 0.15 3.97
N ASP A 9 -1.50 -0.82 3.59
CA ASP A 9 -0.32 -0.57 2.77
C ASP A 9 -0.74 -0.57 1.29
N PHE A 10 -0.23 0.38 0.52
CA PHE A 10 -0.55 0.55 -0.90
C PHE A 10 0.71 0.59 -1.75
N MET A 11 0.58 0.12 -2.99
CA MET A 11 1.62 0.17 -4.01
C MET A 11 1.05 0.72 -5.30
N ASP A 12 1.82 1.58 -5.98
CA ASP A 12 1.40 2.14 -7.24
C ASP A 12 1.36 1.07 -8.35
N ALA A 13 0.30 1.11 -9.15
CA ALA A 13 0.09 0.14 -10.22
C ALA A 13 1.20 0.18 -11.28
N LYS A 14 1.69 1.37 -11.66
CA LYS A 14 2.78 1.49 -12.65
C LYS A 14 4.08 0.95 -12.07
N PHE A 15 4.34 1.24 -10.79
CA PHE A 15 5.50 0.67 -10.09
C PHE A 15 5.44 -0.86 -10.07
N ALA A 16 4.30 -1.44 -9.66
CA ALA A 16 4.14 -2.88 -9.60
C ALA A 16 4.33 -3.58 -10.96
N ILE A 17 3.80 -2.98 -12.04
CA ILE A 17 3.97 -3.48 -13.41
C ILE A 17 5.42 -3.36 -13.87
N LYS A 18 6.05 -2.20 -13.64
CA LYS A 18 7.46 -1.95 -14.01
C LYS A 18 8.40 -2.98 -13.38
N HIS A 19 8.15 -3.34 -12.12
CA HIS A 19 8.93 -4.32 -11.37
C HIS A 19 8.44 -5.77 -11.52
N ARG A 20 7.40 -6.00 -12.35
CA ARG A 20 6.83 -7.32 -12.67
C ARG A 20 6.39 -8.09 -11.42
N TYR A 21 5.85 -7.40 -10.44
CA TYR A 21 5.33 -8.07 -9.25
C TYR A 21 4.07 -8.88 -9.58
N PRO A 22 3.90 -10.06 -8.95
CA PRO A 22 2.69 -10.85 -9.12
C PRO A 22 1.49 -10.09 -8.56
N LEU A 23 0.48 -9.88 -9.41
CA LEU A 23 -0.77 -9.22 -9.03
C LEU A 23 -1.85 -10.27 -8.86
N ASN A 24 -2.33 -10.42 -7.62
CA ASN A 24 -3.41 -11.33 -7.28
C ASN A 24 -4.73 -10.57 -7.24
N LYS A 25 -5.78 -11.14 -7.82
CA LYS A 25 -7.11 -10.53 -7.79
C LYS A 25 -7.70 -10.68 -6.38
N LEU A 26 -8.32 -9.61 -5.89
CA LEU A 26 -9.16 -9.66 -4.69
C LEU A 26 -10.46 -10.39 -5.02
N GLU A 27 -10.91 -11.25 -4.11
CA GLU A 27 -12.22 -11.91 -4.20
C GLU A 27 -13.34 -10.86 -4.19
N VAL A 28 -13.22 -9.86 -3.30
CA VAL A 28 -14.13 -8.73 -3.21
C VAL A 28 -13.36 -7.43 -3.43
N PRO A 29 -13.68 -6.64 -4.48
CA PRO A 29 -13.05 -5.35 -4.71
C PRO A 29 -13.29 -4.37 -3.56
N ILE A 30 -12.25 -3.62 -3.17
CA ILE A 30 -12.32 -2.64 -2.08
C ILE A 30 -12.58 -1.25 -2.66
N THR A 31 -13.54 -0.53 -2.10
CA THR A 31 -13.76 0.88 -2.47
C THR A 31 -12.84 1.75 -1.63
N CYS A 32 -11.88 2.42 -2.26
CA CYS A 32 -11.02 3.37 -1.57
C CYS A 32 -11.75 4.71 -1.39
N LYS A 33 -11.68 5.28 -0.19
CA LYS A 33 -12.12 6.66 0.09
C LYS A 33 -10.88 7.47 0.43
N ASN A 34 -10.74 8.65 -0.18
CA ASN A 34 -9.68 9.57 0.20
C ASN A 34 -9.98 10.17 1.59
N VAL A 35 -8.94 10.68 2.25
CA VAL A 35 -9.02 11.27 3.60
C VAL A 35 -9.91 12.52 3.62
N ASP A 36 -10.02 13.23 2.50
CA ASP A 36 -10.90 14.40 2.31
C ASP A 36 -12.39 14.04 2.13
N GLY A 37 -12.75 12.76 2.25
CA GLY A 37 -14.12 12.28 2.08
C GLY A 37 -14.58 12.22 0.62
N THR A 38 -13.77 12.66 -0.35
CA THR A 38 -14.07 12.46 -1.76
C THR A 38 -13.86 10.99 -2.10
N VAL A 39 -14.91 10.35 -2.62
CA VAL A 39 -14.76 9.03 -3.24
C VAL A 39 -13.93 9.27 -4.48
N SER A 40 -12.77 8.64 -4.60
CA SER A 40 -11.96 8.68 -5.81
C SER A 40 -12.75 8.03 -6.95
N ASN A 41 -13.64 8.76 -7.62
CA ASN A 41 -14.48 8.37 -8.77
C ASN A 41 -14.68 6.86 -8.96
N GLY A 42 -15.22 6.15 -7.96
CA GLY A 42 -15.50 4.72 -8.07
C GLY A 42 -14.30 3.80 -8.37
N ARG A 43 -13.05 4.24 -8.17
CA ARG A 43 -11.87 3.38 -8.33
C ARG A 43 -11.85 2.31 -7.25
N LYS A 44 -12.32 1.12 -7.63
CA LYS A 44 -12.22 -0.09 -6.84
C LYS A 44 -10.80 -0.63 -6.94
N ILE A 45 -10.19 -0.89 -5.80
CA ILE A 45 -8.98 -1.69 -5.70
C ILE A 45 -9.40 -3.13 -5.95
N THR A 46 -8.79 -3.75 -6.96
CA THR A 46 -9.14 -5.10 -7.42
C THR A 46 -8.00 -6.09 -7.27
N HIS A 47 -6.78 -5.61 -7.02
CA HIS A 47 -5.59 -6.45 -6.96
C HIS A 47 -4.75 -6.12 -5.73
N TYR A 48 -3.96 -7.10 -5.33
CA TYR A 48 -2.96 -6.97 -4.28
C TYR A 48 -1.69 -7.75 -4.64
N THR A 49 -0.61 -7.45 -3.95
CA THR A 49 0.63 -8.24 -4.00
C THR A 49 1.21 -8.43 -2.60
N TYR A 50 1.99 -9.48 -2.40
CA TYR A 50 2.81 -9.65 -1.20
C TYR A 50 4.26 -9.37 -1.55
N GLN A 51 4.88 -8.41 -0.88
CA GLN A 51 6.28 -8.08 -1.10
C GLN A 51 7.04 -8.00 0.22
N ARG A 52 8.34 -8.33 0.16
CA ARG A 52 9.26 -8.15 1.27
C ARG A 52 9.70 -6.69 1.30
N VAL A 53 9.61 -6.08 2.47
CA VAL A 53 10.08 -4.73 2.75
C VAL A 53 11.19 -4.84 3.79
N GLU A 54 12.35 -4.27 3.48
CA GLU A 54 13.48 -4.19 4.40
C GLU A 54 13.65 -2.74 4.88
N VAL A 55 13.54 -2.54 6.20
CA VAL A 55 13.78 -1.23 6.83
C VAL A 55 14.54 -1.44 8.13
N GLY A 56 15.66 -0.73 8.30
CA GLY A 56 16.46 -0.78 9.53
C GLY A 56 16.92 -2.20 9.90
N GLY A 57 17.28 -3.02 8.91
CA GLY A 57 17.68 -4.42 9.09
C GLY A 57 16.55 -5.39 9.43
N ARG A 58 15.29 -4.92 9.48
CA ARG A 58 14.11 -5.76 9.70
C ARG A 58 13.43 -6.07 8.36
N ASN A 59 13.23 -7.36 8.12
CA ASN A 59 12.59 -7.86 6.91
C ASN A 59 11.14 -8.27 7.19
N THR A 60 10.21 -7.64 6.47
CA THR A 60 8.77 -7.79 6.72
C THR A 60 8.02 -8.10 5.44
N ILE A 61 7.25 -9.19 5.42
CA ILE A 61 6.29 -9.45 4.34
C ILE A 61 5.06 -8.57 4.56
N CYS A 62 4.73 -7.77 3.55
CA CYS A 62 3.63 -6.81 3.57
C CYS A 62 2.65 -7.10 2.44
N LYS A 63 1.35 -6.93 2.72
CA LYS A 63 0.31 -7.02 1.70
C LYS A 63 0.03 -5.61 1.17
N PHE A 64 0.35 -5.39 -0.09
CA PHE A 64 0.08 -4.12 -0.75
C PHE A 64 -1.19 -4.20 -1.57
N LEU A 65 -2.11 -3.27 -1.32
CA LEU A 65 -3.25 -3.02 -2.19
C LEU A 65 -2.80 -2.18 -3.40
N ILE A 66 -3.14 -2.63 -4.61
CA ILE A 66 -2.70 -1.96 -5.84
C ILE A 66 -3.67 -0.82 -6.17
N THR A 67 -3.15 0.40 -6.24
CA THR A 67 -3.91 1.58 -6.62
C THR A 67 -3.01 2.56 -7.40
N SER A 68 -3.55 3.68 -7.86
CA SER A 68 -2.72 4.76 -8.39
C SER A 68 -2.42 5.75 -7.28
N LEU A 69 -1.16 5.96 -6.96
CA LEU A 69 -0.73 6.83 -5.84
C LEU A 69 -0.36 8.26 -6.28
N GLY A 70 -0.47 8.58 -7.56
CA GLY A 70 -0.33 9.95 -8.07
C GLY A 70 1.09 10.54 -8.01
N GLY A 71 2.08 9.82 -7.50
CA GLY A 71 3.48 10.25 -7.44
C GLY A 71 4.38 9.36 -6.59
N GLU A 72 3.83 8.71 -5.58
CA GLU A 72 4.57 7.77 -4.71
C GLU A 72 4.58 6.35 -5.30
N ASP A 73 5.67 5.60 -5.10
CA ASP A 73 5.73 4.18 -5.48
C ASP A 73 5.03 3.27 -4.46
N ILE A 74 5.22 3.57 -3.17
CA ILE A 74 4.72 2.79 -2.03
C ILE A 74 4.24 3.73 -0.93
N LEU A 75 3.08 3.41 -0.34
CA LEU A 75 2.57 3.99 0.89
C LEU A 75 2.49 2.91 1.96
N LEU A 76 3.25 3.05 3.05
CA LEU A 76 3.19 2.16 4.22
C LEU A 76 2.25 2.77 5.25
N GLY A 77 1.20 2.02 5.59
CA GLY A 77 0.15 2.44 6.49
C GLY A 77 0.25 1.82 7.89
N TYR A 78 -0.87 1.84 8.60
CA TYR A 78 -1.02 1.26 9.92
C TYR A 78 -0.59 -0.21 10.02
N PRO A 79 -0.90 -1.12 9.07
CA PRO A 79 -0.51 -2.53 9.20
C PRO A 79 1.02 -2.71 9.26
N TRP A 80 1.76 -1.99 8.42
CA TRP A 80 3.22 -2.02 8.47
C TRP A 80 3.76 -1.40 9.75
N LEU A 81 3.25 -0.23 10.16
CA LEU A 81 3.68 0.45 11.38
C LEU A 81 3.48 -0.41 12.63
N HIS A 82 2.29 -1.02 12.78
CA HIS A 82 2.00 -1.91 13.90
C HIS A 82 2.90 -3.15 13.91
N LYS A 83 3.27 -3.68 12.73
CA LYS A 83 4.10 -4.87 12.61
C LYS A 83 5.59 -4.60 12.88
N VAL A 84 6.11 -3.50 12.37
CA VAL A 84 7.55 -3.18 12.45
C VAL A 84 7.89 -2.36 13.68
N ASN A 85 6.93 -1.56 14.18
CA ASN A 85 7.10 -0.58 15.26
C ASN A 85 8.46 0.14 15.17
N PRO A 86 8.75 0.82 14.05
CA PRO A 86 10.03 1.48 13.86
C PRO A 86 10.14 2.72 14.76
N THR A 87 11.35 3.06 15.18
CA THR A 87 11.62 4.41 15.69
C THR A 87 11.54 5.38 14.51
N ILE A 88 10.59 6.31 14.57
CA ILE A 88 10.44 7.36 13.56
C ILE A 88 11.06 8.62 14.16
N ASP A 89 12.18 9.06 13.57
CA ASP A 89 12.76 10.38 13.81
C ASP A 89 12.29 11.29 12.68
N TRP A 90 11.57 12.35 13.03
CA TRP A 90 10.81 13.20 12.11
C TRP A 90 11.65 14.32 11.51
#